data_AF-A0AAW6VT43-F1
#
_entry.id   AF-A0AAW6VT43-F1
#
_cell.length_a   1.000
_cell.length_b   1.000
_cell.length_c   1.000
_cell.angle_alpha   90.00
_cell.angle_beta   90.00
_cell.angle_gamma   90.00
#
_symmetry.space_group_name_H-M   'P 1'
#
loop_
_entity.id
_entity.type
_entity.pdbx_description
1 polymer ?
#
loop_
_entity_poly.entity_id
_entity_poly.type
_entity_poly.pdbx_seq_one_letter_code
_entity_poly.pdbx_strand_id
1 'polypeptide(L)'
;MKYYADINDDEIEKVYKRIVTNIKRIRLSKNISQESISLAMGFTTATFYTNAESLKRGKHFNLEHLIRIAHYLKVDIKELFDE
;
A
#
# COMPACT_ATOMS: atom_id res chain seq x y z
N MET A 1 27.50 12.78 -18.11
CA MET A 1 26.22 13.34 -17.67
C MET A 1 25.67 12.39 -16.62
N LYS A 2 25.63 12.77 -15.34
CA LYS A 2 25.05 11.91 -14.29
C LYS A 2 23.54 12.08 -14.34
N TYR A 3 22.80 11.02 -14.62
CA TYR A 3 21.35 11.01 -14.52
C TYR A 3 21.00 10.91 -13.03
N TYR A 4 20.43 11.97 -12.45
CA TYR A 4 20.15 12.09 -11.02
C TYR A 4 18.98 11.19 -10.52
N ALA A 5 18.47 10.31 -11.38
CA ALA A 5 17.30 9.47 -11.11
C ALA A 5 17.49 8.02 -11.57
N ASP A 6 18.73 7.52 -11.66
CA ASP A 6 19.01 6.10 -11.90
C ASP A 6 18.64 5.31 -10.63
N ILE A 7 17.37 4.98 -10.50
CA ILE A 7 16.85 3.99 -9.55
C ILE A 7 16.49 2.75 -10.36
N ASN A 8 16.95 1.58 -9.94
CA ASN A 8 16.61 0.34 -10.64
C ASN A 8 15.27 -0.24 -10.15
N ASP A 9 14.74 -1.21 -10.90
CA ASP A 9 13.47 -1.85 -10.58
C ASP A 9 13.46 -2.53 -9.20
N ASP A 10 14.60 -3.08 -8.75
CA ASP A 10 14.71 -3.72 -7.44
C ASP A 10 14.58 -2.71 -6.30
N GLU A 11 15.15 -1.52 -6.45
CA GLU A 11 15.03 -0.43 -5.49
C GLU A 11 13.59 0.09 -5.41
N ILE A 12 12.92 0.23 -6.56
CA ILE A 12 11.48 0.56 -6.61
C ILE A 12 10.65 -0.54 -5.93
N GLU A 13 10.94 -1.82 -6.20
CA GLU A 13 10.21 -2.94 -5.62
C GLU A 13 10.41 -3.01 -4.09
N LYS A 14 11.59 -2.69 -3.57
CA LYS A 14 11.85 -2.59 -2.12
C LYS A 14 10.93 -1.54 -1.47
N VAL A 15 10.76 -0.38 -2.10
CA VAL A 15 9.85 0.65 -1.58
C VAL A 15 8.40 0.16 -1.59
N TYR A 16 7.94 -0.47 -2.68
CA TYR A 16 6.60 -1.06 -2.72
C TYR A 16 6.40 -2.13 -1.65
N LYS A 17 7.37 -3.03 -1.45
CA LYS A 17 7.36 -4.07 -0.41
C LYS A 17 7.26 -3.46 0.98
N ARG A 18 8.02 -2.40 1.26
CA ARG A 18 7.96 -1.67 2.53
C ARG A 18 6.55 -1.11 2.76
N ILE A 19 6.00 -0.40 1.77
CA ILE A 19 4.67 0.21 1.86
C ILE A 19 3.59 -0.83 2.15
N VAL A 20 3.52 -1.91 1.38
CA VAL A 20 2.47 -2.92 1.59
C VAL A 20 2.66 -3.68 2.92
N THR A 21 3.90 -3.85 3.38
CA THR A 21 4.21 -4.47 4.67
C THR A 21 3.70 -3.61 5.82
N ASN A 22 3.93 -2.30 5.77
CA ASN A 22 3.43 -1.35 6.78
C ASN A 22 1.90 -1.29 6.77
N ILE A 23 1.28 -1.17 5.59
CA ILE A 23 -0.19 -1.21 5.46
C ILE A 23 -0.74 -2.49 6.10
N LYS A 24 -0.19 -3.66 5.76
CA LYS A 24 -0.64 -4.95 6.29
C LYS A 24 -0.46 -5.03 7.81
N ARG A 25 0.70 -4.62 8.33
CA ARG A 25 1.01 -4.60 9.77
C ARG A 25 0.02 -3.73 10.53
N ILE A 26 -0.18 -2.49 10.10
CA ILE A 26 -1.09 -1.53 10.73
C ILE A 26 -2.53 -2.06 10.67
N ARG A 27 -2.97 -2.52 9.49
CA ARG A 27 -4.30 -3.10 9.28
C ARG A 27 -4.56 -4.26 10.24
N LEU A 28 -3.63 -5.20 10.35
CA LEU A 28 -3.76 -6.35 11.24
C LEU A 28 -3.73 -5.95 12.72
N SER A 29 -2.91 -4.97 13.12
CA SER A 29 -2.90 -4.45 14.50
C SER A 29 -4.24 -3.84 14.93
N LYS A 30 -5.05 -3.40 13.96
CA LYS A 30 -6.40 -2.85 14.17
C LYS A 30 -7.51 -3.88 13.94
N ASN A 31 -7.17 -5.16 13.74
CA ASN A 31 -8.11 -6.26 13.45
C ASN A 31 -9.01 -6.01 12.22
N ILE A 32 -8.48 -5.30 11.21
CA ILE A 32 -9.22 -4.99 9.97
C ILE A 32 -8.89 -6.06 8.92
N SER A 33 -9.89 -6.63 8.25
CA SER A 33 -9.66 -7.58 7.15
C SER A 33 -9.41 -6.84 5.82
N GLN A 34 -8.82 -7.53 4.83
CA GLN A 34 -8.67 -6.96 3.47
C GLN A 34 -10.00 -6.61 2.83
N GLU A 35 -11.04 -7.42 3.09
CA GLU A 35 -12.39 -7.18 2.59
C GLU A 35 -12.99 -5.92 3.21
N SER A 36 -12.86 -5.76 4.54
CA SER A 36 -13.40 -4.61 5.27
C SER A 36 -12.87 -3.28 4.73
N ILE A 37 -11.55 -3.17 4.58
CA ILE A 37 -10.92 -1.96 4.06
C ILE A 37 -11.22 -1.75 2.58
N SER A 38 -11.28 -2.82 1.78
CA SER A 38 -11.60 -2.70 0.35
C SER A 38 -13.02 -2.15 0.13
N LEU A 39 -14.00 -2.62 0.91
CA LEU A 39 -15.37 -2.11 0.87
C LEU A 39 -15.42 -0.65 1.33
N ALA A 40 -14.71 -0.30 2.41
CA ALA A 40 -14.64 1.06 2.92
C ALA A 40 -13.99 2.04 1.92
N MET A 41 -13.09 1.57 1.06
CA MET A 41 -12.50 2.35 -0.03
C MET A 41 -13.43 2.53 -1.24
N GLY A 42 -14.61 1.91 -1.24
CA GLY A 42 -15.59 2.00 -2.33
C GLY A 42 -15.39 0.97 -3.45
N PHE A 43 -14.54 -0.05 -3.25
CA PHE A 43 -14.41 -1.12 -4.22
C PHE A 43 -15.56 -2.12 -4.12
N THR A 44 -16.06 -2.57 -5.28
CA THR A 44 -17.11 -3.60 -5.35
C THR A 44 -16.63 -4.97 -4.86
N THR A 45 -15.33 -5.26 -4.96
CA THR A 45 -14.73 -6.52 -4.49
C THR A 45 -13.35 -6.29 -3.86
N ALA A 46 -12.93 -7.21 -2.98
CA ALA A 46 -11.60 -7.21 -2.36
C ALA A 46 -10.45 -7.45 -3.34
N THR A 47 -10.73 -7.88 -4.58
CA THR A 47 -9.73 -8.39 -5.53
C THR A 47 -8.62 -7.38 -5.81
N PHE A 48 -8.95 -6.10 -6.02
CA PHE A 48 -7.92 -5.08 -6.27
C PHE A 48 -7.02 -4.91 -5.05
N TYR A 49 -7.63 -4.69 -3.88
CA TYR A 49 -6.91 -4.49 -2.63
C TYR A 49 -6.00 -5.68 -2.30
N THR A 50 -6.52 -6.91 -2.36
CA THR A 50 -5.74 -8.13 -2.08
C THR A 50 -4.56 -8.28 -3.04
N ASN A 51 -4.73 -8.00 -4.34
CA ASN A 51 -3.63 -8.07 -5.29
C ASN A 51 -2.59 -6.98 -5.04
N ALA A 52 -3.02 -5.75 -4.72
CA ALA A 52 -2.12 -4.64 -4.43
C ALA A 52 -1.33 -4.85 -3.13
N GLU A 53 -1.99 -5.25 -2.03
CA GLU A 53 -1.32 -5.53 -0.75
C GLU A 53 -0.39 -6.76 -0.84
N SER A 54 -0.63 -7.66 -1.81
CA SER A 54 0.23 -8.83 -2.05
C SER A 54 1.29 -8.61 -3.14
N LEU A 55 1.33 -7.42 -3.77
CA LEU A 55 2.16 -7.13 -4.96
C LEU A 55 2.01 -8.16 -6.09
N LYS A 56 0.80 -8.71 -6.25
CA LYS A 56 0.49 -9.69 -7.29
C LYS A 56 -0.11 -9.02 -8.51
N ARG A 57 0.09 -9.65 -9.68
CA ARG A 57 -0.52 -9.24 -10.96
C ARG A 57 -0.19 -7.80 -11.37
N GLY A 58 0.99 -7.29 -10.97
CA GLY A 58 1.44 -5.93 -11.27
C GLY A 58 0.52 -4.85 -10.69
N LYS A 59 -0.17 -5.12 -9.58
CA LYS A 59 -1.06 -4.16 -8.93
C LYS A 59 -0.34 -3.47 -7.80
N HIS A 60 -0.48 -2.15 -7.79
CA HIS A 60 0.09 -1.26 -6.78
C HIS A 60 -0.98 -0.28 -6.31
N PHE A 61 -0.84 0.18 -5.07
CA PHE A 61 -1.60 1.33 -4.59
C PHE A 61 -1.04 2.59 -5.25
N ASN A 62 -1.92 3.42 -5.81
CA ASN A 62 -1.56 4.76 -6.23
C ASN A 62 -1.62 5.70 -5.01
N LEU A 63 -1.24 6.97 -5.21
CA LEU A 63 -1.25 7.94 -4.12
C LEU A 63 -2.65 8.14 -3.50
N GLU A 64 -3.71 8.15 -4.30
CA GLU A 64 -5.08 8.30 -3.79
C GLU A 64 -5.48 7.13 -2.89
N HIS A 65 -5.12 5.90 -3.28
CA HIS A 65 -5.32 4.72 -2.45
C HIS A 65 -4.58 4.85 -1.12
N LEU A 66 -3.32 5.29 -1.12
CA LEU A 66 -2.53 5.48 0.10
C LEU A 66 -3.15 6.54 1.02
N ILE A 67 -3.62 7.67 0.48
CA ILE A 67 -4.32 8.71 1.25
C ILE A 67 -5.57 8.14 1.92
N ARG A 68 -6.41 7.41 1.16
CA ARG A 68 -7.63 6.78 1.68
C ARG A 68 -7.32 5.70 2.72
N ILE A 69 -6.29 4.89 2.51
CA ILE A 69 -5.84 3.85 3.45
C ILE A 69 -5.37 4.49 4.76
N ALA A 70 -4.50 5.49 4.71
CA ALA A 70 -4.01 6.20 5.90
C ALA A 70 -5.16 6.81 6.70
N HIS A 71 -6.09 7.48 6.00
CA HIS A 71 -7.28 8.06 6.60
C HIS A 71 -8.16 7.00 7.29
N TYR A 72 -8.47 5.90 6.58
CA TYR A 72 -9.30 4.82 7.12
C TYR A 72 -8.64 4.11 8.31
N LEU A 73 -7.33 3.86 8.23
CA LEU A 73 -6.55 3.27 9.31
C LEU A 73 -6.28 4.25 10.46
N LYS A 74 -6.60 5.54 10.32
CA LYS A 74 -6.36 6.59 11.33
C LYS A 74 -4.89 6.67 11.74
N VAL A 75 -4.01 6.81 10.75
CA VAL A 75 -2.55 6.93 10.90
C VAL A 75 -2.04 8.08 10.03
N ASP A 76 -0.88 8.65 10.35
CA ASP A 76 -0.20 9.57 9.44
C ASP A 76 0.22 8.79 8.19
N ILE A 77 0.07 9.38 7.00
CA ILE A 77 0.46 8.73 5.74
C ILE A 77 1.95 8.37 5.72
N LYS A 78 2.81 9.09 6.46
CA LYS A 78 4.23 8.77 6.62
C LYS A 78 4.46 7.39 7.24
N GLU A 79 3.57 6.92 8.14
CA GLU A 79 3.67 5.60 8.76
C GLU A 79 3.58 4.46 7.74
N LEU A 80 3.01 4.72 6.55
CA LEU A 80 3.00 3.75 5.46
C LEU A 80 4.40 3.56 4.85
N PHE A 81 5.31 4.52 5.03
CA PHE A 81 6.63 4.54 4.40
C PHE A 81 7.79 4.34 5.38
N ASP A 82 7.53 4.19 6.67
CA ASP A 82 8.55 3.97 7.71
C ASP A 82 9.42 2.73 7.43
N GLU A 83 10.69 2.81 7.81
CA GLU A 83 11.70 1.73 7.72
C GLU A 83 11.59 0.70 8.83
#